data_AF-G0SCV4-F1
#
_entry.id   AF-G0SCV4-F1
#
_cell.length_a   1.000
_cell.length_b   1.000
_cell.length_c   1.000
_cell.angle_alpha   90.00
_cell.angle_beta   90.00
_cell.angle_gamma   90.00
#
_symmetry.space_group_name_H-M   'P 1'
#
loop_
_entity.id
_entity.type
_entity.pdbx_description
1 polymer ?
#
loop_
_entity_poly.entity_id
_entity_poly.type
_entity_poly.pdbx_seq_one_letter_code
_entity_poly.pdbx_strand_id
1 'polypeptide(L)'
;MNAAALLKAQGWRGKGYTLHPTDNSIGLAKPLLISRNTDGRGIGNKAHYTSDQWWLNAFDQKLKGLETSKNGVVQTVKQGKLDAIAPNNQRSGKYTGANGLYASFVRGGMLEGTIQIDSSTKTDSTDATPATSDDSEGSLSRKEKKEETKAEKEARKAAKKLRKAQREAAKKAAEKAALKATRKEAKKEAGKQAKKGTKKARKSMETKEERRARKAERRAKKEAKRRRQLEAAQRTEAG
;
A
#
# COMPACT_ATOMS: atom_id res chain seq x y z
N MET A 1 36.13 -14.69 22.16
CA MET A 1 35.49 -15.74 21.33
C MET A 1 36.14 -15.76 19.94
N ASN A 2 36.61 -16.91 19.47
CA ASN A 2 37.23 -17.02 18.15
C ASN A 2 36.17 -17.32 17.07
N ALA A 3 35.57 -16.26 16.51
CA ALA A 3 34.43 -16.37 15.60
C ALA A 3 34.72 -17.24 14.36
N ALA A 4 35.97 -17.25 13.88
CA ALA A 4 36.37 -18.03 12.72
C ALA A 4 36.31 -19.55 12.97
N ALA A 5 36.63 -20.00 14.19
CA ALA A 5 36.57 -21.42 14.54
C ALA A 5 35.13 -21.93 14.64
N LEU A 6 34.23 -21.15 15.26
CA LEU A 6 32.80 -21.46 15.35
C LEU A 6 32.15 -21.55 13.97
N LEU A 7 32.45 -20.59 13.08
CA LEU A 7 31.90 -20.60 11.73
C LEU A 7 32.41 -21.80 10.93
N LYS A 8 33.69 -22.17 11.05
CA LYS A 8 34.24 -23.37 10.41
C LYS A 8 33.58 -24.66 10.91
N ALA A 9 33.31 -24.77 12.21
CA ALA A 9 32.57 -25.90 12.78
C ALA A 9 31.14 -26.01 12.22
N GLN A 10 30.52 -24.88 11.86
CA GLN A 10 29.22 -24.80 11.21
C GLN A 10 29.27 -24.96 9.67
N GLY A 11 30.40 -25.45 9.12
CA GLY A 11 30.55 -25.70 7.69
C GLY A 11 30.96 -24.47 6.86
N TRP A 12 31.36 -23.36 7.48
CA TRP A 12 31.83 -22.18 6.74
C TRP A 12 33.19 -22.43 6.10
N ARG A 13 33.22 -22.38 4.77
CA ARG A 13 34.41 -22.68 3.94
C ARG A 13 35.40 -21.53 3.84
N GLY A 14 35.10 -20.37 4.43
CA GLY A 14 35.99 -19.21 4.50
C GLY A 14 35.49 -17.98 3.75
N LYS A 15 36.38 -17.00 3.57
CA LYS A 15 36.02 -15.68 3.05
C LYS A 15 35.53 -15.78 1.60
N GLY A 16 34.34 -15.24 1.32
CA GLY A 16 33.72 -15.27 -0.01
C GLY A 16 32.75 -16.44 -0.21
N TYR A 17 32.73 -17.41 0.72
CA TYR A 17 31.77 -18.50 0.74
C TYR A 17 30.64 -18.18 1.72
N THR A 18 29.43 -18.61 1.36
CA THR A 18 28.24 -18.45 2.19
C THR A 18 28.24 -19.53 3.28
N LEU A 19 27.38 -19.43 4.30
CA LEU A 19 27.24 -20.48 5.33
C LEU A 19 26.48 -21.72 4.82
N HIS A 20 26.24 -21.80 3.51
CA HIS A 20 25.56 -22.93 2.92
C HIS A 20 26.58 -24.06 2.64
N PRO A 21 26.26 -25.32 2.99
CA PRO A 21 27.23 -26.42 3.00
C PRO A 21 27.74 -26.81 1.60
N THR A 22 26.91 -26.71 0.56
CA THR A 22 27.22 -27.28 -0.77
C THR A 22 27.20 -26.25 -1.90
N ASP A 23 26.23 -25.35 -1.89
CA ASP A 23 26.02 -24.37 -2.95
C ASP A 23 26.34 -22.93 -2.52
N ASN A 24 27.12 -22.23 -3.35
CA ASN A 24 27.50 -20.82 -3.15
C ASN A 24 26.54 -19.83 -3.80
N SER A 25 25.60 -20.31 -4.62
CA SER A 25 24.61 -19.48 -5.32
C SER A 25 23.48 -18.97 -4.41
N ILE A 26 23.23 -19.68 -3.31
CA ILE A 26 22.08 -19.46 -2.43
C ILE A 26 22.28 -18.26 -1.50
N GLY A 27 23.53 -17.87 -1.22
CA GLY A 27 23.84 -16.76 -0.33
C GLY A 27 24.46 -15.54 -1.02
N LEU A 28 24.59 -14.47 -0.25
CA LEU A 28 25.19 -13.21 -0.70
C LEU A 28 26.70 -13.37 -0.90
N ALA A 29 27.13 -13.64 -2.14
CA ALA A 29 28.55 -13.73 -2.50
C ALA A 29 29.34 -12.42 -2.25
N LYS A 30 28.63 -11.28 -2.21
CA LYS A 30 29.22 -9.97 -1.87
C LYS A 30 28.81 -9.57 -0.45
N PRO A 31 29.75 -9.10 0.38
CA PRO A 31 29.42 -8.61 1.72
C PRO A 31 28.42 -7.45 1.61
N LEU A 32 27.45 -7.42 2.53
CA LEU A 32 26.51 -6.31 2.62
C LEU A 32 27.29 -5.04 3.00
N LEU A 33 27.34 -4.06 2.09
CA LEU A 33 27.84 -2.73 2.41
C LEU A 33 26.76 -2.02 3.23
N ILE A 34 26.92 -2.10 4.55
CA ILE A 34 26.07 -1.41 5.51
C ILE A 34 26.79 -0.11 5.91
N SER A 35 26.09 1.02 5.81
CA SER A 35 26.57 2.27 6.41
C SER A 35 26.55 2.10 7.93
N ARG A 36 27.72 2.01 8.54
CA ARG A 36 27.84 1.99 10.00
C ARG A 36 27.59 3.41 10.51
N ASN A 37 26.47 3.62 11.19
CA ASN A 37 26.28 4.83 11.98
C ASN A 37 27.04 4.65 13.30
N THR A 38 27.93 5.60 13.61
CA THR A 38 28.69 5.66 14.87
C THR A 38 27.84 6.13 16.05
N ASP A 39 26.64 6.63 15.77
CA ASP A 39 25.81 7.37 16.74
C ASP A 39 24.95 6.48 17.65
N GLY A 40 25.21 5.16 17.68
CA GLY A 40 24.50 4.21 18.55
C GLY A 40 23.04 3.87 18.18
N ARG A 41 22.45 4.53 17.17
CA ARG A 41 21.00 4.40 16.80
C ARG A 41 20.62 3.14 16.01
N GLY A 42 21.53 2.17 15.91
CA GLY A 42 21.33 0.95 15.13
C GLY A 42 21.37 1.14 13.60
N ILE A 43 21.21 0.03 12.88
CA ILE A 43 21.21 -0.01 11.42
C ILE A 43 19.78 0.34 10.94
N GLY A 44 19.63 1.33 10.06
CA GLY A 44 18.36 1.63 9.39
C GLY A 44 17.58 2.86 9.89
N ASN A 45 17.97 3.47 11.01
CA ASN A 45 17.38 4.71 11.49
C ASN A 45 17.94 5.94 10.76
N LYS A 46 17.50 6.18 9.52
CA LYS A 46 17.52 7.54 9.00
C LYS A 46 16.41 8.29 9.70
N ALA A 47 16.78 9.30 10.48
CA ALA A 47 15.81 10.15 11.13
C ALA A 47 15.04 10.95 10.07
N HIS A 48 13.92 10.41 9.62
CA HIS A 48 12.96 11.13 8.79
C HIS A 48 12.14 12.06 9.70
N TYR A 49 12.79 13.08 10.28
CA TYR A 49 12.12 14.11 11.08
C TYR A 49 10.99 14.83 10.32
N THR A 50 10.95 14.69 8.99
CA THR A 50 9.97 15.32 8.11
C THR A 50 8.81 14.41 7.68
N SER A 51 8.83 13.10 7.97
CA SER A 51 7.71 12.20 7.59
C SER A 51 6.60 12.14 8.61
N ASP A 52 6.91 12.29 9.90
CA ASP A 52 5.98 11.91 10.97
C ASP A 52 4.96 13.01 11.30
N GLN A 53 5.17 14.22 10.78
CA GLN A 53 4.31 15.37 11.02
C GLN A 53 3.55 15.83 9.77
N TRP A 54 3.30 14.93 8.81
CA TRP A 54 2.51 15.27 7.63
C TRP A 54 1.05 15.61 8.01
N TRP A 55 0.51 14.97 9.04
CA TRP A 55 -0.83 15.22 9.57
C TRP A 55 -0.91 16.54 10.35
N LEU A 56 0.10 16.88 11.16
CA LEU A 56 0.22 18.16 11.85
C LEU A 56 0.23 19.34 10.88
N ASN A 57 1.04 19.23 9.82
CA ASN A 57 1.09 20.22 8.76
C ASN A 57 -0.24 20.30 7.96
N ALA A 58 -0.94 19.19 7.79
CA ALA A 58 -2.25 19.17 7.14
C ALA A 58 -3.35 19.78 8.03
N PHE A 59 -3.23 19.62 9.34
CA PHE A 59 -4.14 20.19 10.34
C PHE A 59 -3.93 21.70 10.50
N ASP A 60 -2.68 22.16 10.59
CA ASP A 60 -2.33 23.59 10.63
C ASP A 60 -2.81 24.34 9.37
N GLN A 61 -2.76 23.70 8.20
CA GLN A 61 -3.34 24.25 6.97
C GLN A 61 -4.85 24.49 7.04
N LYS A 62 -5.59 23.66 7.80
CA LYS A 62 -7.03 23.85 8.01
C LYS A 62 -7.31 24.95 9.02
N LEU A 63 -6.48 25.08 10.06
CA LEU A 63 -6.60 26.16 11.06
C LEU A 63 -6.34 27.54 10.48
N LYS A 64 -5.39 27.67 9.54
CA LYS A 64 -5.10 28.96 8.87
C LYS A 64 -6.26 29.52 8.05
N GLY A 65 -7.23 28.68 7.68
CA GLY A 65 -8.45 29.10 6.99
C GLY A 65 -9.64 29.33 7.91
N LEU A 66 -9.43 29.38 9.24
CA LEU A 66 -10.47 29.60 10.23
C LEU A 66 -10.47 31.08 10.63
N GLU A 67 -11.38 31.86 10.05
CA GLU A 67 -11.57 33.24 10.48
C GLU A 67 -12.65 33.28 11.56
N THR A 68 -12.24 33.57 12.80
CA THR A 68 -13.15 33.74 13.93
C THR A 68 -13.50 35.21 14.05
N SER A 69 -14.54 35.64 13.34
CA SER A 69 -15.15 36.96 13.59
C SER A 69 -16.21 36.84 14.68
N LYS A 70 -16.58 37.97 15.31
CA LYS A 70 -17.61 38.01 16.38
C LYS A 70 -19.00 37.50 15.95
N ASN A 71 -19.21 37.30 14.64
CA ASN A 71 -20.49 36.86 14.06
C ASN A 71 -20.48 35.39 13.59
N GLY A 72 -19.44 34.61 13.93
CA GLY A 72 -19.38 33.18 13.65
C GLY A 72 -18.05 32.71 13.06
N VAL A 73 -17.86 31.39 13.10
CA VAL A 73 -16.67 30.72 12.56
C VAL A 73 -16.88 30.47 11.06
N VAL A 74 -16.17 31.20 10.21
CA VAL A 74 -16.23 30.99 8.75
C VAL A 74 -14.95 30.30 8.28
N GLN A 75 -15.11 29.10 7.71
CA GLN A 75 -14.02 28.34 7.12
C GLN A 75 -13.81 28.75 5.65
N THR A 76 -12.76 29.52 5.38
CA THR A 76 -12.38 29.97 4.02
C THR A 76 -11.67 28.86 3.24
N VAL A 77 -10.86 28.02 3.91
CA VAL A 77 -10.11 26.93 3.27
C VAL A 77 -10.86 25.60 3.38
N LYS A 78 -11.71 25.35 2.38
CA LYS A 78 -12.47 24.09 2.25
C LYS A 78 -11.66 22.93 1.67
N GLN A 79 -10.56 23.20 0.95
CA GLN A 79 -9.70 22.18 0.32
C GLN A 79 -8.27 22.19 0.87
N GLY A 80 -7.80 21.07 1.43
CA GLY A 80 -6.47 20.92 2.01
C GLY A 80 -5.97 19.47 2.03
N LYS A 81 -4.76 19.24 2.54
CA LYS A 81 -4.14 17.90 2.60
C LYS A 81 -4.96 16.87 3.40
N LEU A 82 -5.72 17.33 4.40
CA LEU A 82 -6.62 16.47 5.19
C LEU A 82 -7.75 15.90 4.33
N ASP A 83 -8.26 16.67 3.36
CA ASP A 83 -9.38 16.24 2.53
C ASP A 83 -8.99 15.13 1.57
N ALA A 84 -7.70 14.90 1.33
CA ALA A 84 -7.23 13.77 0.52
C ALA A 84 -7.44 12.41 1.22
N ILE A 85 -7.74 12.41 2.53
CA ILE A 85 -8.00 11.22 3.35
C ILE A 85 -9.51 11.03 3.58
N ALA A 86 -10.30 12.10 3.42
CA ALA A 86 -11.73 12.06 3.64
C ALA A 86 -12.39 11.02 2.70
N PRO A 87 -13.33 10.19 3.21
CA PRO A 87 -13.91 9.08 2.46
C PRO A 87 -14.61 9.52 1.16
N ASN A 88 -15.07 10.78 1.12
CA ASN A 88 -15.77 11.36 -0.02
C ASN A 88 -14.84 11.95 -1.09
N ASN A 89 -13.56 12.16 -0.80
CA ASN A 89 -12.61 12.69 -1.77
C ASN A 89 -11.81 11.53 -2.34
N GLN A 90 -12.25 11.05 -3.49
CA GLN A 90 -11.69 9.92 -4.23
C GLN A 90 -10.29 10.20 -4.82
N ARG A 91 -9.35 10.76 -4.05
CA ARG A 91 -7.96 10.74 -4.47
C ARG A 91 -7.37 9.38 -4.11
N SER A 92 -7.48 8.48 -5.09
CA SER A 92 -6.92 7.13 -5.13
C SER A 92 -5.45 7.11 -4.67
N GLY A 93 -5.24 6.97 -3.36
CA GLY A 93 -3.98 6.53 -2.80
C GLY A 93 -3.90 5.01 -2.95
N LYS A 94 -2.68 4.45 -2.92
CA LYS A 94 -2.46 2.99 -3.00
C LYS A 94 -3.24 2.20 -1.94
N TYR A 95 -3.71 2.87 -0.87
CA TYR A 95 -4.42 2.28 0.26
C TYR A 95 -5.71 3.03 0.65
N THR A 96 -6.16 4.04 -0.12
CA THR A 96 -7.35 4.86 0.23
C THR A 96 -8.39 4.88 -0.91
N GLY A 97 -9.67 5.02 -0.54
CA GLY A 97 -10.80 5.05 -1.48
C GLY A 97 -11.34 3.66 -1.86
N ALA A 98 -12.05 3.57 -2.97
CA ALA A 98 -12.74 2.35 -3.43
C ALA A 98 -11.81 1.14 -3.70
N ASN A 99 -10.50 1.37 -3.85
CA ASN A 99 -9.47 0.34 -4.01
C ASN A 99 -8.60 0.17 -2.74
N GLY A 100 -8.98 0.81 -1.62
CA GLY A 100 -8.26 0.71 -0.36
C GLY A 100 -8.46 -0.65 0.29
N LEU A 101 -7.52 -1.04 1.17
CA LEU A 101 -7.57 -2.31 1.92
C LEU A 101 -8.92 -2.52 2.62
N TYR A 102 -9.51 -1.44 3.15
CA TYR A 102 -10.79 -1.46 3.86
C TYR A 102 -12.04 -1.52 2.98
N ALA A 103 -11.93 -1.30 1.66
CA ALA A 103 -13.05 -1.44 0.74
C ALA A 103 -13.36 -2.92 0.41
N SER A 104 -12.38 -3.82 0.58
CA SER A 104 -12.55 -5.26 0.37
C SER A 104 -13.18 -5.98 1.56
N PHE A 105 -13.23 -5.35 2.73
CA PHE A 105 -13.87 -5.92 3.90
C PHE A 105 -15.36 -5.53 3.91
N VAL A 106 -16.23 -6.52 3.86
CA VAL A 106 -17.65 -6.33 4.13
C VAL A 106 -17.79 -6.12 5.63
N ARG A 107 -18.29 -4.97 6.05
CA ARG A 107 -18.62 -4.74 7.46
C ARG A 107 -19.76 -5.68 7.82
N GLY A 108 -19.47 -6.70 8.63
CA GLY A 108 -20.50 -7.57 9.16
C GLY A 108 -21.46 -6.74 10.01
N GLY A 109 -22.76 -6.90 9.77
CA GLY A 109 -23.77 -6.38 10.69
C GLY A 109 -23.57 -7.01 12.07
N MET A 110 -23.93 -6.27 13.12
CA MET A 110 -23.99 -6.85 14.46
C MET A 110 -25.21 -7.79 14.51
N LEU A 111 -25.03 -8.98 15.08
CA LEU A 111 -26.15 -9.88 15.34
C LEU A 111 -26.95 -9.27 16.49
N GLU A 112 -28.10 -8.68 16.17
CA GLU A 112 -29.03 -8.16 17.15
C GLU A 112 -29.51 -9.33 18.02
N GLY A 113 -29.20 -9.28 19.32
CA GLY A 113 -29.62 -10.31 20.24
C GLY A 113 -31.14 -10.30 20.39
N THR A 114 -31.76 -11.46 20.57
CA THR A 114 -33.21 -11.61 20.78
C THR A 114 -33.69 -11.04 22.12
N ILE A 115 -32.79 -10.47 22.93
CA ILE A 115 -33.15 -9.77 24.16
C ILE A 115 -33.59 -8.37 23.74
N GLN A 116 -34.89 -8.13 23.67
CA GLN A 116 -35.42 -6.77 23.65
C GLN A 116 -35.06 -6.11 24.98
N ILE A 117 -33.93 -5.42 25.01
CA ILE A 117 -33.68 -4.42 26.04
C ILE A 117 -34.45 -3.19 25.56
N ASP A 118 -35.57 -2.91 26.23
CA ASP A 118 -36.33 -1.69 26.01
C ASP A 118 -35.36 -0.51 26.05
N SER A 119 -35.11 0.07 24.87
CA SER A 119 -34.15 1.14 24.68
C SER A 119 -34.76 2.45 25.17
N SER A 120 -34.81 2.62 26.49
CA SER A 120 -35.11 3.91 27.13
C SER A 120 -33.89 4.53 27.80
N THR A 121 -32.66 4.15 27.43
CA THR A 121 -31.45 4.90 27.83
C THR A 121 -30.31 4.71 26.82
N LYS A 122 -30.03 5.77 26.06
CA LYS A 122 -28.70 5.98 25.45
C LYS A 122 -27.70 6.24 26.57
N THR A 123 -26.55 5.57 26.58
CA THR A 123 -25.23 6.15 26.91
C THR A 123 -24.10 5.14 26.68
N ASP A 124 -22.95 5.66 26.29
CA ASP A 124 -21.66 4.99 26.12
C ASP A 124 -21.20 4.12 27.31
N SER A 125 -20.35 3.12 27.00
CA SER A 125 -19.09 2.79 27.71
C SER A 125 -18.86 1.30 28.04
N THR A 126 -17.80 0.77 27.44
CA THR A 126 -16.73 -0.12 27.95
C THR A 126 -17.00 -1.23 28.99
N ASP A 127 -16.65 -2.45 28.57
CA ASP A 127 -15.90 -3.51 29.30
C ASP A 127 -16.45 -4.11 30.61
N ALA A 128 -16.76 -5.41 30.58
CA ALA A 128 -16.42 -6.45 31.59
C ALA A 128 -17.38 -7.67 31.56
N THR A 129 -16.81 -8.86 31.34
CA THR A 129 -17.34 -10.22 31.71
C THR A 129 -17.33 -10.39 33.26
N PRO A 130 -17.89 -11.42 33.96
CA PRO A 130 -18.41 -12.74 33.53
C PRO A 130 -19.62 -13.34 34.33
N ALA A 131 -19.88 -14.66 34.15
CA ALA A 131 -20.67 -15.63 34.98
C ALA A 131 -22.20 -15.71 34.73
N THR A 132 -22.95 -16.81 34.89
CA THR A 132 -22.84 -18.30 35.01
C THR A 132 -24.28 -18.84 35.03
N SER A 133 -24.51 -20.13 34.70
CA SER A 133 -25.72 -20.95 34.99
C SER A 133 -27.03 -20.57 34.28
N ASP A 134 -27.99 -21.45 33.98
CA ASP A 134 -28.15 -22.90 33.96
C ASP A 134 -29.45 -23.18 33.14
N ASP A 135 -29.58 -24.39 32.64
CA ASP A 135 -30.78 -25.12 32.17
C ASP A 135 -32.10 -24.40 31.76
N SER A 136 -32.54 -24.63 30.50
CA SER A 136 -33.90 -25.16 30.23
C SER A 136 -34.14 -25.50 28.76
N GLU A 137 -34.40 -26.78 28.55
CA GLU A 137 -35.22 -27.45 27.52
C GLU A 137 -36.36 -26.61 26.92
N GLY A 138 -36.70 -26.89 25.64
CA GLY A 138 -37.97 -26.43 25.08
C GLY A 138 -38.04 -26.16 23.57
N SER A 139 -38.38 -27.21 22.81
CA SER A 139 -39.25 -27.16 21.62
C SER A 139 -38.70 -26.60 20.30
N LEU A 140 -38.14 -27.51 19.49
CA LEU A 140 -37.90 -27.31 18.06
C LEU A 140 -39.23 -27.39 17.28
N SER A 141 -39.68 -26.25 16.77
CA SER A 141 -40.86 -26.14 15.92
C SER A 141 -40.59 -26.68 14.49
N ARG A 142 -41.32 -27.75 14.22
CA ARG A 142 -41.76 -28.36 12.95
C ARG A 142 -41.52 -27.52 11.68
N LYS A 143 -40.56 -27.99 10.86
CA LYS A 143 -40.25 -27.54 9.50
C LYS A 143 -41.40 -27.87 8.53
N GLU A 144 -42.14 -26.86 8.09
CA GLU A 144 -43.11 -26.98 7.00
C GLU A 144 -42.40 -27.29 5.67
N LYS A 145 -42.64 -28.50 5.15
CA LYS A 145 -42.26 -28.88 3.78
C LYS A 145 -43.32 -28.34 2.83
N LYS A 146 -43.04 -27.19 2.20
CA LYS A 146 -43.79 -26.73 1.02
C LYS A 146 -43.37 -27.59 -0.17
N GLU A 147 -44.30 -28.35 -0.74
CA GLU A 147 -44.04 -29.17 -1.93
C GLU A 147 -43.81 -28.26 -3.14
N GLU A 148 -42.53 -28.09 -3.52
CA GLU A 148 -42.14 -27.43 -4.78
C GLU A 148 -42.64 -28.26 -5.98
N THR A 149 -43.40 -27.61 -6.88
CA THR A 149 -43.85 -28.23 -8.14
C THR A 149 -42.66 -28.57 -9.05
N LYS A 150 -42.79 -29.62 -9.87
CA LYS A 150 -41.71 -30.12 -10.77
C LYS A 150 -41.07 -29.01 -11.62
N ALA A 151 -41.86 -28.03 -12.06
CA ALA A 151 -41.42 -26.89 -12.85
C ALA A 151 -40.48 -25.93 -12.09
N GLU A 152 -40.74 -25.68 -10.80
CA GLU A 152 -39.92 -24.81 -9.96
C GLU A 152 -38.54 -25.42 -9.69
N LYS A 153 -38.48 -26.75 -9.50
CA LYS A 153 -37.22 -27.51 -9.38
C LYS A 153 -36.35 -27.41 -10.63
N GLU A 154 -36.94 -27.42 -11.82
CA GLU A 154 -36.18 -27.30 -13.08
C GLU A 154 -35.67 -25.87 -13.31
N ALA A 155 -36.50 -24.85 -13.04
CA ALA A 155 -36.09 -23.45 -13.10
C ALA A 155 -34.92 -23.16 -12.14
N ARG A 156 -34.98 -23.68 -10.91
CA ARG A 156 -33.90 -23.54 -9.90
C ARG A 156 -32.60 -24.23 -10.34
N LYS A 157 -32.70 -25.41 -10.98
CA LYS A 157 -31.52 -26.12 -11.52
C LYS A 157 -30.91 -25.36 -12.71
N ALA A 158 -31.71 -24.81 -13.60
CA ALA A 158 -31.24 -24.01 -14.73
C ALA A 158 -30.53 -22.72 -14.26
N ALA A 159 -31.14 -21.98 -13.32
CA ALA A 159 -30.54 -20.79 -12.72
C ALA A 159 -29.20 -21.10 -12.01
N LYS A 160 -29.12 -22.23 -11.30
CA LYS A 160 -27.88 -22.67 -10.63
C LYS A 160 -26.77 -23.00 -11.63
N LYS A 161 -27.11 -23.64 -12.77
CA LYS A 161 -26.14 -23.92 -13.85
C LYS A 161 -25.65 -22.64 -14.51
N LEU A 162 -26.54 -21.70 -14.81
CA LEU A 162 -26.18 -20.41 -15.41
C LEU A 162 -25.25 -19.59 -14.50
N ARG A 163 -25.57 -19.52 -13.20
CA ARG A 163 -24.74 -18.83 -12.19
C ARG A 163 -23.36 -19.48 -12.04
N LYS A 164 -23.27 -20.82 -12.13
CA LYS A 164 -21.99 -21.54 -12.09
C LYS A 164 -21.14 -21.23 -13.33
N ALA A 165 -21.75 -21.24 -14.52
CA ALA A 165 -21.07 -20.90 -15.77
C ALA A 165 -20.55 -19.45 -15.78
N GLN A 166 -21.35 -18.49 -15.32
CA GLN A 166 -20.92 -17.09 -15.18
C GLN A 166 -19.75 -16.94 -14.20
N ARG A 167 -19.78 -17.65 -13.06
CA ARG A 167 -18.69 -17.61 -12.07
C ARG A 167 -17.39 -18.20 -12.62
N GLU A 168 -17.46 -19.25 -13.42
CA GLU A 168 -16.28 -19.84 -14.08
C GLU A 168 -15.72 -18.93 -15.18
N ALA A 169 -16.60 -18.28 -15.97
CA ALA A 169 -16.17 -17.29 -16.95
C ALA A 169 -15.48 -16.08 -16.31
N ALA A 170 -16.02 -15.57 -15.20
CA ALA A 170 -15.41 -14.48 -14.44
C ALA A 170 -14.04 -14.85 -13.85
N LYS A 171 -13.90 -16.07 -13.31
CA LYS A 171 -12.60 -16.56 -12.81
C LYS A 171 -11.55 -16.65 -13.92
N LYS A 172 -11.91 -17.22 -15.07
CA LYS A 172 -10.99 -17.32 -16.23
C LYS A 172 -10.60 -15.95 -16.77
N ALA A 173 -11.52 -14.98 -16.76
CA ALA A 173 -11.22 -13.60 -17.16
C ALA A 173 -10.25 -12.91 -16.18
N ALA A 174 -10.47 -13.08 -14.87
CA ALA A 174 -9.60 -12.53 -13.83
C ALA A 174 -8.18 -13.12 -13.88
N GLU A 175 -8.05 -14.43 -14.09
CA GLU A 175 -6.76 -15.11 -14.21
C GLU A 175 -5.97 -14.62 -15.45
N LYS A 176 -6.64 -14.49 -16.61
CA LYS A 176 -6.03 -13.92 -17.82
C LYS A 176 -5.60 -12.46 -17.61
N ALA A 177 -6.36 -11.67 -16.87
CA ALA A 177 -6.01 -10.30 -16.54
C ALA A 177 -4.78 -10.23 -15.62
N ALA A 178 -4.71 -11.09 -14.60
CA ALA A 178 -3.58 -11.19 -13.69
C ALA A 178 -2.29 -11.59 -14.44
N LEU A 179 -2.36 -12.60 -15.33
CA LEU A 179 -1.22 -13.04 -16.12
C LEU A 179 -0.70 -11.95 -17.09
N LYS A 180 -1.61 -11.15 -17.66
CA LYS A 180 -1.23 -9.99 -18.48
C LYS A 180 -0.58 -8.88 -17.66
N ALA A 181 -1.00 -8.67 -16.41
CA ALA A 181 -0.42 -7.68 -15.52
C ALA A 181 1.02 -8.08 -15.13
N THR A 182 1.23 -9.32 -14.70
CA THR A 182 2.57 -9.82 -14.32
C THR A 182 3.55 -9.78 -15.50
N ARG A 183 3.10 -10.14 -16.71
CA ARG A 183 3.93 -10.05 -17.93
C ARG A 183 4.30 -8.60 -18.29
N LYS A 184 3.39 -7.64 -18.09
CA LYS A 184 3.68 -6.21 -18.30
C LYS A 184 4.68 -5.68 -17.28
N GLU A 185 4.59 -6.10 -16.02
CA GLU A 185 5.55 -5.71 -14.98
C GLU A 185 6.93 -6.31 -15.23
N ALA A 186 7.02 -7.61 -15.53
CA ALA A 186 8.28 -8.27 -15.88
C ALA A 186 8.97 -7.59 -17.08
N LYS A 187 8.22 -7.21 -18.13
CA LYS A 187 8.76 -6.48 -19.29
C LYS A 187 9.27 -5.08 -18.92
N LYS A 188 8.59 -4.38 -18.00
CA LYS A 188 9.04 -3.07 -17.48
C LYS A 188 10.31 -3.21 -16.64
N GLU A 189 10.40 -4.23 -15.81
CA GLU A 189 11.59 -4.49 -15.01
C GLU A 189 12.79 -4.87 -15.86
N ALA A 190 12.62 -5.80 -16.82
CA ALA A 190 13.66 -6.16 -17.78
C ALA A 190 14.16 -4.95 -18.57
N GLY A 191 13.25 -4.07 -19.03
CA GLY A 191 13.61 -2.82 -19.72
C GLY A 191 14.39 -1.84 -18.83
N LYS A 192 14.06 -1.74 -17.53
CA LYS A 192 14.81 -0.93 -16.56
C LYS A 192 16.19 -1.52 -16.30
N GLN A 193 16.31 -2.83 -16.14
CA GLN A 193 17.59 -3.52 -15.93
C GLN A 193 18.51 -3.36 -17.14
N ALA A 194 17.99 -3.54 -18.36
CA ALA A 194 18.74 -3.34 -19.60
C ALA A 194 19.23 -1.88 -19.75
N LYS A 195 18.38 -0.88 -19.48
CA LYS A 195 18.81 0.53 -19.47
C LYS A 195 19.85 0.84 -18.38
N LYS A 196 19.77 0.19 -17.23
CA LYS A 196 20.74 0.36 -16.14
C LYS A 196 22.08 -0.27 -16.50
N GLY A 197 22.07 -1.45 -17.13
CA GLY A 197 23.24 -2.16 -17.65
C GLY A 197 23.98 -1.35 -18.70
N THR A 198 23.29 -0.90 -19.75
CA THR A 198 23.91 -0.10 -20.83
C THR A 198 24.44 1.25 -20.34
N LYS A 199 23.75 1.90 -19.40
CA LYS A 199 24.22 3.14 -18.78
C LYS A 199 25.44 2.92 -17.87
N LYS A 200 25.57 1.75 -17.25
CA LYS A 200 26.72 1.38 -16.42
C LYS A 200 27.93 1.03 -17.30
N ALA A 201 27.71 0.27 -18.37
CA ALA A 201 28.74 -0.05 -19.38
C ALA A 201 29.28 1.19 -20.09
N ARG A 202 28.40 2.12 -20.51
CA ARG A 202 28.84 3.41 -21.06
C ARG A 202 29.69 4.21 -20.06
N LYS A 203 29.31 4.23 -18.78
CA LYS A 203 30.08 4.93 -17.74
C LYS A 203 31.41 4.28 -17.37
N SER A 204 31.58 2.98 -17.60
CA SER A 204 32.83 2.28 -17.32
C SER A 204 33.86 2.44 -18.43
N MET A 205 33.43 2.75 -19.66
CA MET A 205 34.32 3.02 -20.79
C MET A 205 34.55 4.52 -21.05
N GLU A 206 33.78 5.41 -20.41
CA GLU A 206 33.87 6.87 -20.54
C GLU A 206 35.12 7.40 -19.81
N THR A 207 35.99 8.11 -20.53
CA THR A 207 37.19 8.73 -19.94
C THR A 207 36.82 9.91 -19.04
N LYS A 208 37.76 10.34 -18.17
CA LYS A 208 37.52 11.41 -17.18
C LYS A 208 37.12 12.74 -17.84
N GLU A 209 37.63 13.02 -19.03
CA GLU A 209 37.33 14.23 -19.81
C GLU A 209 35.95 14.19 -20.45
N GLU A 210 35.56 13.08 -21.11
CA GLU A 210 34.20 12.90 -21.63
C GLU A 210 33.14 13.03 -20.53
N ARG A 211 33.43 12.51 -19.33
CA ARG A 211 32.55 12.63 -18.16
C ARG A 211 32.38 14.09 -17.70
N ARG A 212 33.42 14.93 -17.84
CA ARG A 212 33.37 16.36 -17.52
C ARG A 212 32.59 17.12 -18.60
N ALA A 213 32.86 16.88 -19.88
CA ALA A 213 32.14 17.47 -21.01
C ALA A 213 30.63 17.20 -20.93
N ARG A 214 30.23 15.95 -20.70
CA ARG A 214 28.82 15.56 -20.55
C ARG A 214 28.12 16.22 -19.34
N LYS A 215 28.85 16.44 -18.24
CA LYS A 215 28.31 17.17 -17.09
C LYS A 215 28.12 18.65 -17.39
N ALA A 216 29.06 19.27 -18.11
CA ALA A 216 28.97 20.65 -18.53
C ALA A 216 27.80 20.87 -19.50
N GLU A 217 27.66 20.02 -20.53
CA GLU A 217 26.54 20.05 -21.47
C GLU A 217 25.18 19.91 -20.77
N ARG A 218 25.09 19.00 -19.79
CA ARG A 218 23.86 18.82 -18.99
C ARG A 218 23.55 20.04 -18.12
N ARG A 219 24.55 20.77 -17.63
CA ARG A 219 24.35 22.02 -16.87
C ARG A 219 23.87 23.13 -17.80
N ALA A 220 24.54 23.32 -18.94
CA ALA A 220 24.15 24.28 -19.96
C ALA A 220 22.71 24.07 -20.44
N LYS A 221 22.31 22.82 -20.72
CA LYS A 221 20.93 22.51 -21.15
C LYS A 221 19.87 22.80 -20.09
N LYS A 222 20.19 22.62 -18.80
CA LYS A 222 19.27 22.96 -17.70
C LYS A 222 19.14 24.46 -17.52
N GLU A 223 20.24 25.18 -17.67
CA GLU A 223 20.29 26.63 -17.56
C GLU A 223 19.55 27.30 -18.71
N ALA A 224 19.75 26.84 -19.94
CA ALA A 224 18.97 27.26 -21.10
C ALA A 224 17.47 27.02 -20.90
N LYS A 225 17.09 25.88 -20.31
CA LYS A 225 15.68 25.60 -19.99
C LYS A 225 15.13 26.56 -18.94
N ARG A 226 15.90 26.88 -17.90
CA ARG A 226 15.51 27.85 -16.87
C ARG A 226 15.36 29.25 -17.46
N ARG A 227 16.30 29.67 -18.30
CA ARG A 227 16.25 30.97 -18.99
C ARG A 227 15.00 31.08 -19.86
N ARG A 228 14.68 30.05 -20.64
CA ARG A 228 13.44 30.00 -21.44
C ARG A 228 12.17 30.05 -20.58
N GLN A 229 12.17 29.41 -19.41
CA GLN A 229 11.03 29.46 -18.48
C GLN A 229 10.87 30.83 -17.83
N LEU A 230 11.97 31.49 -17.47
CA LEU A 230 11.95 32.85 -16.94
C LEU A 230 11.51 33.86 -18.00
N GLU A 231 12.01 33.74 -19.24
CA GLU A 231 11.60 34.60 -20.35
C GLU A 231 10.12 34.38 -20.70
N ALA A 232 9.63 33.14 -20.64
CA ALA A 232 8.21 32.86 -20.82
C ALA A 232 7.35 33.47 -19.70
N ALA A 233 7.81 33.43 -18.44
CA ALA A 233 7.11 34.04 -17.32
C ALA A 233 7.07 35.57 -17.40
N GLN A 234 8.17 36.21 -17.81
CA GLN A 234 8.22 37.67 -18.00
C GLN A 234 7.32 38.13 -19.15
N ARG A 235 7.20 37.34 -20.23
CA ARG A 235 6.26 37.64 -21.32
C ARG A 235 4.80 37.50 -20.92
N THR A 236 4.48 36.65 -19.94
CA THR A 236 3.10 36.49 -19.44
C THR A 236 2.70 37.52 -18.40
N GLU A 237 3.65 38.25 -17.81
CA GLU A 237 3.38 39.32 -16.83
C GLU A 237 3.33 40.72 -17.48
N ALA A 238 3.84 40.86 -18.71
CA ALA A 238 3.92 42.12 -19.44
C ALA A 238 2.81 42.30 -20.51
N GLY A 239 1.88 41.37 -20.63
CA GLY A 239 0.73 41.44 -21.55
C GLY A 239 -0.56 41.15 -20.81
#